data_AF-A0A5C0VLW4-F1
#
_entry.id   AF-A0A5C0VLW4-F1
#
_cell.length_a   1.000
_cell.length_b   1.000
_cell.length_c   1.000
_cell.angle_alpha   90.00
_cell.angle_beta   90.00
_cell.angle_gamma   90.00
#
_symmetry.space_group_name_H-M   'P 1'
#
loop_
_entity.id
_entity.type
_entity.pdbx_description
1 polymer ?
#
loop_
_entity_poly.entity_id
_entity_poly.type
_entity_poly.pdbx_seq_one_letter_code
_entity_poly.pdbx_strand_id
1 'polypeptide(L)' 'MTEGISIITDDKGNNKALIIDLLYLKKANIKAEEVLKGLSNLQELIDNTPEKSQQNTWDAAKEKLNKIKPEN' A
#
# COMPACT_ATOMS: atom_id res chain seq x y z
N MET A 1 8.49 -9.83 10.19
CA MET A 1 9.58 -8.95 9.74
C MET A 1 10.20 -9.61 8.53
N THR A 2 10.18 -8.96 7.38
CA THR A 2 10.99 -9.32 6.22
C THR A 2 12.36 -8.69 6.40
N GLU A 3 13.43 -9.37 5.99
CA GLU A 3 14.81 -8.99 6.28
C GLU A 3 15.11 -7.53 5.89
N GLY A 4 15.40 -6.69 6.89
CA GLY A 4 15.80 -5.29 6.69
C GLY A 4 14.69 -4.27 6.43
N ILE A 5 13.41 -4.68 6.37
CA ILE A 5 12.26 -3.78 6.18
C ILE A 5 11.20 -4.01 7.26
N SER A 6 10.85 -2.94 7.97
CA SER A 6 9.74 -2.93 8.93
C SER A 6 8.67 -1.93 8.50
N ILE A 7 7.41 -2.35 8.54
CA ILE A 7 6.26 -1.51 8.21
C ILE A 7 5.59 -1.09 9.50
N ILE A 8 5.38 0.22 9.68
CA ILE A 8 4.58 0.76 10.77
C ILE A 8 3.15 0.93 10.25
N THR A 9 2.20 0.31 10.93
CA THR A 9 0.78 0.42 10.62
C THR A 9 0.04 1.25 11.66
N ASP A 10 -1.09 1.83 11.27
CA ASP A 10 -2.04 2.41 12.22
C ASP A 10 -2.93 1.35 12.88
N ASP A 11 -3.80 1.82 13.77
CA ASP A 11 -4.81 1.06 14.49
C ASP A 11 -5.86 0.39 13.58
N LYS A 12 -5.96 0.83 12.32
CA LYS A 12 -6.84 0.27 11.29
C LYS A 12 -6.09 -0.66 10.33
N GLY A 13 -4.79 -0.88 10.54
CA GLY A 13 -3.95 -1.73 9.71
C GLY A 13 -3.44 -1.06 8.43
N ASN A 14 -3.59 0.25 8.27
CA ASN A 14 -3.02 0.97 7.12
C ASN A 14 -1.54 1.25 7.35
N ASN A 15 -0.73 1.04 6.32
CA ASN A 15 0.70 1.34 6.35
C ASN A 15 0.92 2.86 6.45
N LYS A 16 1.61 3.33 7.49
CA LYS A 16 1.95 4.74 7.69
C LYS A 16 3.39 5.07 7.35
N ALA A 17 4.31 4.16 7.65
CA ALA A 17 5.73 4.39 7.42
C ALA A 17 6.48 3.08 7.19
N LEU A 18 7.66 3.22 6.59
CA LEU A 18 8.58 2.15 6.30
C LEU A 18 9.92 2.47 6.99
N ILE A 19 10.42 1.56 7.82
CA ILE A 19 11.75 1.62 8.41
C ILE A 19 12.65 0.67 7.62
N ILE A 20 13.80 1.19 7.19
CA ILE A 20 14.80 0.45 6.43
C ILE A 20 16.06 0.32 7.29
N ASP A 21 16.55 -0.91 7.44
CA ASP A 21 17.80 -1.18 8.15
C ASP A 21 19.01 -0.93 7.23
N LEU A 22 19.79 0.10 7.55
CA LEU A 22 20.98 0.47 6.80
C LEU A 22 22.10 -0.59 6.89
N LEU A 23 22.17 -1.35 7.99
CA LEU A 23 23.15 -2.44 8.12
C LEU A 23 22.84 -3.57 7.15
N TYR A 24 21.55 -3.85 6.94
CA TYR A 24 21.11 -4.83 5.96
C TYR A 24 21.43 -4.36 4.54
N LEU A 25 21.12 -3.11 4.19
CA LEU A 25 21.48 -2.54 2.88
C LEU A 25 22.99 -2.64 2.61
N LYS A 26 23.81 -2.33 3.63
CA LYS A 26 25.27 -2.46 3.54
C LYS A 26 25.71 -3.91 3.32
N LYS A 27 25.13 -4.88 4.02
CA LYS A 27 25.41 -6.31 3.81
C LYS A 27 25.02 -6.78 2.41
N ALA A 28 23.90 -6.27 1.90
CA ALA A 28 23.42 -6.55 0.54
C ALA A 28 24.17 -5.76 -0.55
N ASN A 29 25.14 -4.92 -0.16
CA ASN A 29 25.89 -4.03 -1.06
C ASN A 29 25.00 -3.10 -1.91
N ILE A 30 23.85 -2.71 -1.36
CA ILE A 30 22.89 -1.80 -2.00
C ILE A 30 23.29 -0.37 -1.67
N LYS A 31 23.38 0.49 -2.70
CA LYS A 31 23.67 1.91 -2.49
C LYS A 31 22.42 2.65 -2.05
N ALA A 32 22.59 3.66 -1.19
CA ALA A 32 21.47 4.50 -0.74
C ALA A 32 20.72 5.16 -1.93
N GLU A 33 21.44 5.54 -2.98
CA GLU A 33 20.89 6.10 -4.22
C GLU A 33 19.91 5.15 -4.92
N GLU A 34 20.18 3.84 -4.91
CA GLU A 34 19.32 2.83 -5.54
C GLU A 34 18.02 2.66 -4.75
N VAL A 35 18.10 2.70 -3.42
CA VAL A 35 16.94 2.66 -2.53
C VAL A 35 16.06 3.89 -2.73
N LEU A 36 16.66 5.08 -2.74
CA LEU A 36 15.93 6.33 -2.98
C LEU A 36 15.25 6.33 -4.36
N LYS A 37 15.95 5.85 -5.40
CA LYS A 37 15.38 5.73 -6.75
C LYS A 37 14.21 4.75 -6.79
N GLY A 38 14.32 3.60 -6.13
CA GLY A 38 13.24 2.63 -6.03
C GLY A 38 12.00 3.18 -5.32
N LEU A 39 12.20 3.94 -4.23
CA LEU A 39 11.12 4.60 -3.48
C LEU A 39 10.46 5.71 -4.30
N SER A 40 11.22 6.53 -5.03
CA SER A 40 10.66 7.56 -5.92
C SER A 40 9.83 6.95 -7.04
N ASN A 41 10.30 5.86 -7.66
CA ASN A 41 9.52 5.15 -8.68
C ASN A 41 8.21 4.58 -8.12
N LEU A 42 8.24 4.08 -6.88
CA LEU A 42 7.03 3.59 -6.21
C LEU A 42 6.05 4.74 -5.96
N GLN A 43 6.54 5.90 -5.51
CA GLN A 43 5.69 7.09 -5.33
C GLN A 43 5.07 7.54 -6.65
N GLU A 44 5.85 7.59 -7.72
CA GLU A 44 5.35 7.93 -9.06
C GLU A 44 4.28 6.94 -9.55
N LEU A 45 4.43 5.64 -9.26
CA LEU A 45 3.40 4.64 -9.55
C LEU A 45 2.14 4.84 -8.71
N ILE A 46 2.27 5.22 -7.44
CA ILE A 46 1.12 5.56 -6.59
C ILE A 46 0.39 6.79 -7.14
N ASP A 47 1.13 7.84 -7.49
CA ASP A 47 0.59 9.12 -7.98
C ASP A 47 -0.08 8.98 -9.35
N ASN A 48 0.49 8.14 -10.22
CA ASN A 48 -0.07 7.85 -11.54
C ASN A 48 -1.08 6.70 -11.55
N THR A 49 -1.24 5.99 -10.43
CA THR A 49 -2.33 5.02 -10.31
C THR A 49 -3.62 5.84 -10.28
N PRO A 50 -4.52 5.71 -11.27
CA PRO A 50 -5.80 6.38 -11.21
C PRO A 50 -6.43 5.95 -9.89
N GLU A 51 -6.75 6.91 -9.01
CA GLU A 51 -7.51 6.60 -7.81
C GLU A 51 -8.68 5.73 -8.27
N LYS A 52 -8.65 4.45 -7.90
CA LYS A 52 -9.91 3.74 -7.75
C LYS A 52 -10.56 4.43 -6.56
N SER A 53 -11.20 5.56 -6.84
CA SER A 53 -12.44 5.90 -6.21
C SER A 53 -13.37 4.73 -6.52
N GLN A 54 -13.21 3.65 -5.77
CA GLN A 54 -14.37 2.91 -5.36
C GLN A 54 -15.15 3.93 -4.55
N GLN A 55 -16.00 4.69 -5.26
CA GLN A 55 -17.21 5.25 -4.72
C GLN A 55 -17.98 4.04 -4.17
N ASN A 56 -17.58 3.56 -3.00
CA ASN A 56 -18.46 2.90 -2.05
C ASN A 56 -19.34 4.02 -1.49
N THR A 57 -20.10 4.68 -2.37
CA THR A 57 -21.20 5.52 -1.95
C THR A 57 -22.24 4.59 -1.36
N TRP A 58 -23.00 5.13 -0.41
CA TRP A 58 -24.14 4.44 0.17
C TRP A 58 -25.10 3.91 -0.90
N ASP A 59 -25.21 4.62 -2.02
CA ASP A 59 -26.04 4.23 -3.17
C ASP A 59 -25.48 2.99 -3.90
N ALA A 60 -24.17 2.91 -4.12
CA ALA A 60 -23.52 1.72 -4.70
C ALA A 60 -23.63 0.49 -3.77
N ALA A 61 -23.61 0.71 -2.45
CA ALA A 61 -23.84 -0.36 -1.47
C ALA A 61 -25.30 -0.85 -1.48
N LYS A 62 -26.28 0.06 -1.57
CA LYS A 62 -27.71 -0.28 -1.70
C LYS A 62 -28.02 -1.04 -2.99
N GLU A 63 -27.44 -0.63 -4.12
CA GLU A 63 -27.60 -1.36 -5.39
C GLU A 63 -27.06 -2.79 -5.31
N LYS A 64 -25.91 -2.99 -4.67
CA LYS A 64 -25.35 -4.32 -4.45
C LYS A 64 -26.22 -5.15 -3.52
N LEU A 65 -26.75 -4.55 -2.44
CA LEU A 65 -27.66 -5.23 -1.52
C LEU A 65 -28.97 -5.66 -2.19
N ASN A 66 -29.54 -4.82 -3.05
CA ASN A 66 -30.75 -5.15 -3.82
C ASN A 66 -30.54 -6.30 -4.82
N LYS A 67 -29.30 -6.51 -5.28
CA LYS A 67 -28.92 -7.64 -6.15
C LYS A 67 -28.70 -8.93 -5.37
N ILE A 68 -28.53 -8.86 -4.05
CA ILE A 68 -28.49 -10.02 -3.16
C ILE A 68 -29.93 -10.26 -2.66
N LYS A 69 -30.82 -10.69 -3.54
CA LYS A 69 -32.06 -11.31 -3.07
C LYS A 69 -31.72 -12.72 -2.56
N PRO A 70 -32.27 -13.15 -1.41
CA PRO A 70 -32.15 -14.54 -0.99
C PRO A 70 -32.86 -15.41 -2.03
N GLU A 71 -32.16 -16.41 -2.56
CA GLU A 71 -32.79 -17.48 -3.32
C GLU A 71 -33.78 -18.19 -2.38
N ASN A 72 -35.04 -18.28 -2.80
CA ASN A 72 -36.07 -19.09 -2.13
C ASN A 72 -35.72 -20.57 -2.24
#